data_AF-A0A0B1TDW9-F1
#
_entry.id   AF-A0A0B1TDW9-F1
#
_cell.length_a   1.000
_cell.length_b   1.000
_cell.length_c   1.000
_cell.angle_alpha   90.00
_cell.angle_beta   90.00
_cell.angle_gamma   90.00
#
_symmetry.space_group_name_H-M   'P 1'
#
loop_
_entity.id
_entity.type
_entity.pdbx_description
1 polymer ?
#
loop_
_entity_poly.entity_id
_entity_poly.type
_entity_poly.pdbx_seq_one_letter_code
_entity_poly.pdbx_strand_id
1 'polypeptide(L)'
;MAKPSEKVFDVGGQRSERKKWIHCFEDVNAIIFIAAISEYDQVLFEDETTNRMVESMRLFESICNSRWFINTSMILFLNKKDLFAEKIQRTNITVAFPDYKGTVFIT
;
A
#
# COMPACT_ATOMS: atom_id res chain seq x y z
N MET A 1 2.53 12.77 -35.84
CA MET A 1 2.98 12.63 -34.44
C MET A 1 2.50 11.27 -33.94
N ALA A 2 3.40 10.38 -33.52
CA ALA A 2 3.01 9.12 -32.90
C ALA A 2 2.53 9.39 -31.46
N LYS A 3 1.39 8.81 -31.07
CA LYS A 3 0.95 8.82 -29.67
C LYS A 3 1.94 8.01 -28.82
N PRO A 4 2.33 8.47 -27.63
CA PRO A 4 3.04 7.62 -26.68
C PRO A 4 2.19 6.37 -26.40
N SER A 5 2.79 5.18 -26.52
CA SER A 5 2.17 3.94 -26.07
C SER A 5 2.51 3.73 -24.60
N GLU A 6 1.61 4.14 -23.71
CA GLU A 6 1.73 3.87 -22.28
C GLU A 6 1.28 2.42 -22.02
N LYS A 7 2.14 1.62 -21.39
CA LYS A 7 1.82 0.24 -20.99
C LYS A 7 1.64 0.22 -19.48
N VAL A 8 0.53 -0.33 -19.03
CA VAL A 8 0.23 -0.54 -17.61
C VAL A 8 0.25 -2.03 -17.34
N PHE A 9 1.02 -2.43 -16.33
CA PHE A 9 1.08 -3.81 -15.86
C PHE A 9 0.48 -3.86 -14.46
N ASP A 10 -0.57 -4.67 -14.28
CA ASP A 10 -1.12 -4.96 -12.96
C ASP A 10 -0.40 -6.16 -12.36
N VAL A 11 0.09 -6.01 -11.13
CA VAL A 11 0.85 -7.04 -10.42
C VAL A 11 0.16 -7.34 -9.09
N GLY A 12 -0.02 -8.62 -8.78
CA GLY A 12 -0.66 -9.04 -7.55
C GLY A 12 0.12 -8.62 -6.31
N GLY A 13 -0.55 -7.97 -5.35
CA GLY A 13 0.04 -7.51 -4.08
C GLY A 13 0.23 -8.57 -2.99
N GLN A 14 -0.39 -9.74 -3.16
CA GLN A 14 -0.33 -10.87 -2.21
C GLN A 14 1.09 -11.43 -2.12
N ARG A 15 1.49 -11.91 -0.94
CA ARG A 15 2.88 -12.36 -0.69
C ARG A 15 3.34 -13.46 -1.67
N SER A 16 2.44 -14.36 -2.06
CA SER A 16 2.68 -15.43 -3.04
C SER A 16 3.01 -14.90 -4.45
N GLU A 17 2.45 -13.75 -4.82
CA GLU A 17 2.57 -13.18 -6.17
C GLU A 17 3.81 -12.30 -6.33
N ARG A 18 4.35 -11.77 -5.23
CA ARG A 18 5.49 -10.81 -5.25
C ARG A 18 6.76 -11.35 -5.91
N LYS A 19 6.98 -12.67 -5.91
CA LYS A 19 8.12 -13.28 -6.60
C LYS A 19 8.09 -13.07 -8.12
N LYS A 20 6.90 -12.85 -8.70
CA LYS A 20 6.70 -12.65 -10.14
C LYS A 20 6.97 -11.20 -10.57
N TRP A 21 7.09 -10.26 -9.63
CA TRP A 21 7.25 -8.85 -9.93
C TRP A 21 8.53 -8.54 -10.71
N ILE A 22 9.57 -9.37 -10.56
CA ILE A 22 10.85 -9.22 -11.26
C ILE A 22 10.68 -9.15 -12.79
N HIS A 23 9.61 -9.75 -13.34
CA HIS A 23 9.30 -9.70 -14.76
C HIS A 23 8.83 -8.32 -15.24
N CYS A 24 8.59 -7.38 -14.33
CA CYS A 24 8.09 -6.03 -14.60
C CYS A 24 9.09 -4.93 -14.23
N PHE A 25 10.35 -5.25 -13.89
CA PHE A 25 11.31 -4.29 -13.32
C PHE A 25 12.17 -3.53 -14.35
N GLU A 26 12.02 -3.83 -15.64
CA GLU A 26 12.76 -3.13 -16.71
C GLU A 26 11.99 -1.92 -17.24
N ASP A 27 12.69 -0.80 -17.43
CA ASP A 27 12.20 0.45 -18.04
C ASP A 27 10.89 1.01 -17.44
N VAL A 28 10.73 0.90 -16.12
CA VAL A 28 9.55 1.41 -15.40
C VAL A 28 9.63 2.93 -15.22
N ASN A 29 8.74 3.68 -15.89
CA ASN A 29 8.65 5.13 -15.73
C ASN A 29 8.06 5.57 -14.38
N ALA A 30 7.01 4.87 -13.94
CA ALA A 30 6.33 5.14 -12.69
C ALA A 30 5.76 3.87 -12.06
N ILE A 31 5.71 3.86 -10.73
CA ILE A 31 4.98 2.86 -9.94
C ILE A 31 3.78 3.55 -9.31
N ILE A 32 2.61 2.94 -9.49
CA ILE A 32 1.38 3.33 -8.80
C ILE A 32 1.16 2.31 -7.69
N PHE A 33 1.40 2.73 -6.45
CA PHE A 33 1.14 1.91 -5.27
C PHE A 33 -0.21 2.27 -4.68
N ILE A 34 -1.07 1.28 -4.46
CA ILE A 34 -2.43 1.47 -3.93
C ILE A 34 -2.48 0.88 -2.52
N ALA A 35 -2.64 1.73 -1.52
CA ALA A 35 -2.78 1.35 -0.11
C ALA A 35 -4.24 1.49 0.34
N ALA A 36 -4.84 0.41 0.84
CA ALA A 36 -6.18 0.46 1.42
C ALA A 36 -6.13 0.92 2.88
N ILE A 37 -6.35 2.23 3.12
CA ILE A 37 -6.19 2.81 4.47
C ILE A 37 -7.25 2.34 5.47
N SER A 38 -8.38 1.82 4.99
CA SER A 38 -9.45 1.26 5.84
C SER A 38 -9.09 -0.09 6.49
N GLU A 39 -7.94 -0.68 6.15
CA GLU A 39 -7.50 -2.00 6.64
C GLU A 39 -6.61 -1.90 7.89
N TYR A 40 -6.56 -0.73 8.54
CA TYR A 40 -5.77 -0.48 9.75
C TYR A 40 -6.18 -1.32 10.96
N ASP A 41 -7.39 -1.87 10.99
CA ASP A 41 -7.92 -2.73 12.04
C ASP A 41 -8.08 -4.19 11.57
N GLN A 42 -7.41 -4.57 10.48
CA GLN A 42 -7.47 -5.91 9.89
C GLN A 42 -6.10 -6.59 9.90
N VAL A 43 -6.11 -7.91 9.93
CA VAL A 43 -4.92 -8.76 9.77
C VAL A 43 -4.89 -9.42 8.39
N LEU A 44 -3.70 -9.81 7.93
CA LEU A 44 -3.54 -10.55 6.67
C LEU A 44 -4.29 -11.88 6.74
N PHE A 45 -4.82 -12.31 5.59
CA PHE A 45 -5.46 -13.62 5.48
C PHE A 45 -4.42 -14.74 5.56
N GLU A 46 -3.20 -14.49 5.09
CA GLU A 46 -2.15 -15.50 5.01
C GLU A 46 -1.55 -15.93 6.36
N ASP A 47 -1.59 -15.06 7.38
CA ASP A 47 -0.99 -15.35 8.70
C ASP A 47 -1.86 -14.94 9.91
N GLU A 48 -3.02 -14.33 9.69
CA GLU A 48 -4.01 -13.90 10.70
C GLU A 48 -3.44 -13.08 11.87
N THR A 49 -2.23 -12.54 11.73
CA THR A 49 -1.50 -11.90 12.84
C THR A 49 -0.89 -10.57 12.43
N THR A 50 -0.42 -10.45 11.18
CA THR A 50 0.17 -9.22 10.68
C THR A 50 -0.91 -8.21 10.31
N ASN A 51 -0.87 -7.01 10.88
CA ASN A 51 -1.76 -5.92 10.49
C ASN A 51 -1.59 -5.53 9.00
N ARG A 52 -2.69 -5.42 8.26
CA ARG A 52 -2.67 -5.20 6.80
C ARG A 52 -2.10 -3.85 6.40
N MET A 53 -2.44 -2.79 7.12
CA MET A 53 -1.93 -1.45 6.83
C MET A 53 -0.43 -1.36 7.13
N VAL A 54 0.04 -1.98 8.22
CA VAL A 54 1.47 -2.07 8.55
C VAL A 54 2.24 -2.87 7.50
N GLU A 55 1.71 -4.01 7.03
CA GLU A 55 2.32 -4.76 5.92
C GLU A 55 2.39 -3.92 4.64
N SER A 56 1.32 -3.18 4.31
CA SER A 56 1.28 -2.31 3.14
C SER A 56 2.37 -1.22 3.22
N MET A 57 2.57 -0.61 4.40
CA MET A 57 3.66 0.35 4.63
C MET A 57 5.04 -0.27 4.46
N ARG A 58 5.28 -1.45 5.04
CA ARG A 58 6.56 -2.18 4.87
C ARG A 58 6.84 -2.51 3.41
N LEU A 59 5.81 -2.93 2.67
CA LEU A 59 5.92 -3.22 1.25
C LEU A 59 6.25 -1.95 0.46
N PHE A 60 5.56 -0.85 0.71
CA PHE A 60 5.84 0.43 0.07
C PHE A 60 7.27 0.89 0.34
N GLU A 61 7.73 0.82 1.59
CA GLU A 61 9.12 1.14 1.97
C GLU A 61 10.13 0.29 1.19
N SER A 62 9.87 -1.02 1.04
CA SER A 62 10.74 -1.93 0.28
C SER A 62 10.84 -1.58 -1.21
N ILE A 63 9.74 -1.09 -1.79
CA ILE A 63 9.67 -0.66 -3.19
C ILE A 63 10.41 0.67 -3.36
N CYS A 64 10.14 1.65 -2.50
CA CYS A 64 10.81 2.95 -2.54
C CYS A 64 12.33 2.84 -2.40
N ASN A 65 12.81 1.88 -1.60
CA ASN A 65 14.23 1.66 -1.37
C ASN A 65 14.87 0.61 -2.29
N SER A 66 14.13 0.09 -3.27
CA SER A 66 14.65 -0.89 -4.21
C SER A 66 15.64 -0.25 -5.19
N ARG A 67 16.79 -0.88 -5.41
CA ARG A 67 17.79 -0.44 -6.39
C ARG A 67 17.25 -0.43 -7.83
N TRP A 68 16.23 -1.24 -8.11
CA TRP A 68 15.57 -1.30 -9.41
C TRP A 68 14.78 -0.02 -9.74
N PHE A 69 14.39 0.76 -8.72
CA PHE A 69 13.44 1.86 -8.87
C PHE A 69 14.00 3.23 -8.50
N ILE A 70 15.34 3.37 -8.46
CA ILE A 70 16.03 4.62 -8.07
C ILE A 70 15.58 5.83 -8.92
N ASN A 71 15.31 5.62 -10.21
CA ASN A 71 14.90 6.66 -11.15
C ASN A 71 13.40 6.58 -11.52
N THR A 72 12.63 5.76 -10.81
CA THR A 72 11.21 5.54 -11.09
C THR A 72 10.35 6.48 -10.25
N SER A 73 9.37 7.14 -10.87
CA SER A 73 8.44 8.00 -10.14
C SER A 73 7.50 7.17 -9.26
N MET A 74 7.35 7.55 -7.99
CA MET A 74 6.45 6.87 -7.05
C MET A 74 5.16 7.65 -6.90
N ILE A 75 4.03 7.01 -7.19
CA ILE A 75 2.68 7.56 -7.02
C ILE A 75 1.94 6.71 -5.99
N LEU A 76 1.50 7.33 -4.90
CA LEU A 76 0.79 6.65 -3.80
C LEU A 76 -0.70 7.03 -3.81
N PHE A 77 -1.57 6.03 -3.94
CA PHE A 77 -3.01 6.19 -3.76
C PHE A 77 -3.44 5.62 -2.41
N LEU A 78 -4.04 6.49 -1.60
CA LEU A 78 -4.70 6.12 -0.34
C LEU A 78 -6.18 5.81 -0.63
N ASN A 79 -6.47 4.53 -0.84
CA ASN A 79 -7.78 4.04 -1.27
C ASN A 79 -8.67 3.64 -0.09
N LYS A 80 -9.99 3.54 -0.33
CA LYS A 80 -11.03 3.20 0.66
C LYS A 80 -11.17 4.25 1.78
N LYS A 81 -11.01 5.52 1.45
CA LYS A 81 -11.12 6.65 2.40
C LYS A 81 -12.51 6.73 3.04
N ASP A 82 -13.55 6.42 2.28
CA ASP A 82 -14.93 6.29 2.72
C ASP A 82 -15.06 5.28 3.88
N LEU A 83 -14.56 4.06 3.70
CA LEU A 83 -14.58 3.03 4.75
C LEU A 83 -13.70 3.40 5.94
N PHE A 84 -12.55 4.03 5.69
CA PHE A 84 -11.70 4.53 6.78
C PHE A 84 -12.43 5.57 7.64
N ALA A 85 -13.12 6.51 7.02
CA ALA A 85 -13.87 7.56 7.72
C ALA A 85 -15.03 7.01 8.56
N GLU A 86 -15.65 5.90 8.16
CA GLU A 86 -16.65 5.19 8.97
C GLU A 86 -15.98 4.47 10.16
N LYS A 87 -14.94 3.68 9.88
CA LYS A 87 -14.35 2.78 10.87
C LYS A 87 -13.60 3.52 11.97
N ILE A 88 -12.96 4.65 11.64
CA ILE A 88 -12.18 5.44 12.61
C ILE A 88 -13.03 6.00 13.76
N GLN A 89 -14.34 6.11 13.55
CA GLN A 89 -15.31 6.52 14.58
C GLN A 89 -15.61 5.39 15.58
N ARG A 90 -15.29 4.14 15.25
CA ARG A 90 -15.61 2.94 16.03
C ARG A 90 -14.37 2.29 16.64
N THR A 91 -13.29 2.21 15.87
CA THR A 91 -12.03 1.58 16.27
C THR A 91 -10.91 2.59 16.13
N ASN A 92 -10.21 2.87 17.23
CA ASN A 92 -9.08 3.78 17.25
C ASN A 92 -7.93 3.26 16.38
N ILE A 93 -7.28 4.15 15.61
CA ILE A 93 -6.11 3.84 14.79
C ILE A 93 -4.92 3.27 15.59
N THR A 94 -4.90 3.48 16.91
CA THR A 94 -3.85 2.95 17.80
C THR A 94 -3.78 1.43 17.84
N VAL A 95 -4.82 0.71 17.37
CA VAL A 95 -4.75 -0.76 17.20
C VAL A 95 -3.66 -1.18 16.21
N ALA A 96 -3.33 -0.33 15.23
CA ALA A 96 -2.20 -0.53 14.33
C ALA A 96 -1.00 0.35 14.69
N PHE A 97 -1.24 1.55 15.21
CA PHE A 97 -0.21 2.57 15.46
C PHE A 97 -0.24 3.07 16.90
N PRO A 98 0.29 2.31 17.88
CA PRO A 98 0.21 2.64 19.31
C PRO A 98 0.82 4.01 19.66
N ASP A 99 1.79 4.46 18.86
CA ASP A 99 2.48 5.72 19.07
C ASP A 99 1.77 6.94 18.47
N TYR A 100 0.66 6.76 17.74
CA TYR A 100 -0.12 7.87 17.21
C TYR A 100 -0.72 8.71 18.35
N LYS A 101 -0.32 10.00 18.42
CA LYS A 101 -0.75 10.94 19.47
C LYS A 101 -1.83 11.94 19.01
N GLY A 102 -2.36 11.78 17.80
CA GLY A 102 -3.40 12.66 17.29
C GLY A 102 -4.74 12.47 18.04
N THR A 103 -5.63 13.45 17.92
CA THR A 103 -6.94 13.41 18.57
C THR A 103 -7.71 12.17 18.16
N VAL A 104 -8.10 11.38 19.16
CA VAL A 104 -8.96 10.21 18.96
C VAL A 104 -10.40 10.69 19.12
N PHE A 105 -11.17 10.65 18.03
CA PHE A 105 -12.60 10.87 18.11
C PHE A 105 -13.26 9.60 18.64
N ILE A 106 -13.35 9.46 19.96
CA ILE A 106 -14.31 8.54 20.59
C ILE A 106 -15.35 9.45 21.25
N THR A 107 -16.51 9.60 20.62
CA THR A 107 -17.73 10.07 21.30
C THR A 107 -18.35 8.94 22.10
#